data_AF-A0A7M4A453-F1
#
_entry.id   AF-A0A7M4A453-F1
#
_cell.length_a   1.000
_cell.length_b   1.000
_cell.length_c   1.000
_cell.angle_alpha   90.00
_cell.angle_beta   90.00
_cell.angle_gamma   90.00
#
_symmetry.space_group_name_H-M   'P 1'
#
loop_
_entity.id
_entity.type
_entity.pdbx_description
1 polymer ?
#
loop_
_entity_poly.entity_id
_entity_poly.type
_entity_poly.pdbx_seq_one_letter_code
_entity_poly.pdbx_strand_id
1 'polypeptide(L)'
;MVEQTTPKWLVLDGYEDEPAAFGVPPYVGFHIRYLCGVLEQHNLDYRYMTIDQWREFVRQKGAIGVEKLMESLDGFACIAGAVVPGKYLRGTPISINEMKDIVRNLPSEIPAILGGWAIRGWRQQGWNPLRKNLFLAVQDTDATLNNFLNTGNWKHCRRNAEQWTEWAHYGANSKAVKFHPD
;
A
#
# COMPACT_ATOMS: atom_id res chain seq x y z
N MET A 1 -25.42 -17.79 6.04
CA MET A 1 -25.02 -16.67 5.16
C MET A 1 -23.90 -15.96 5.88
N VAL A 2 -22.66 -16.10 5.40
CA VAL A 2 -21.53 -15.34 5.96
C VAL A 2 -21.70 -13.92 5.42
N GLU A 3 -21.96 -12.95 6.30
CA GLU A 3 -21.86 -11.54 5.91
C GLU A 3 -20.49 -11.35 5.27
N GLN A 4 -20.45 -10.94 4.00
CA GLN A 4 -19.21 -10.45 3.42
C GLN A 4 -18.91 -9.13 4.10
N THR A 5 -18.19 -9.19 5.23
CA THR A 5 -17.62 -8.02 5.87
C THR A 5 -16.73 -7.33 4.85
N THR A 6 -17.11 -6.13 4.47
CA THR A 6 -16.32 -5.30 3.57
C THR A 6 -14.98 -5.00 4.25
N PRO A 7 -13.85 -5.17 3.55
CA PRO A 7 -12.53 -5.01 4.16
C PRO A 7 -12.36 -3.58 4.67
N LYS A 8 -11.88 -3.44 5.91
CA LYS A 8 -11.68 -2.12 6.53
C LYS A 8 -10.53 -1.35 5.90
N TRP A 9 -9.49 -2.01 5.41
CA TRP A 9 -8.36 -1.36 4.76
C TRP A 9 -8.15 -1.87 3.34
N LEU A 10 -7.62 -1.02 2.47
CA LEU A 10 -7.06 -1.43 1.19
C LEU A 10 -5.55 -1.20 1.20
N VAL A 11 -4.80 -2.28 0.96
CA VAL A 11 -3.35 -2.25 0.76
C VAL A 11 -3.07 -2.48 -0.71
N LEU A 12 -2.58 -1.45 -1.38
CA LEU A 12 -2.23 -1.48 -2.80
C LEU A 12 -0.73 -1.69 -2.97
N ASP A 13 -0.35 -2.84 -3.52
CA ASP A 13 1.00 -3.07 -4.03
C ASP A 13 1.13 -2.41 -5.41
N GLY A 14 1.74 -1.23 -5.43
CA GLY A 14 2.08 -0.49 -6.65
C GLY A 14 3.30 -1.03 -7.38
N TYR A 15 3.88 -2.12 -6.86
CA TYR A 15 5.16 -2.75 -7.16
C TYR A 15 6.40 -1.88 -6.96
N GLU A 16 7.46 -2.55 -6.55
CA GLU A 16 8.75 -1.98 -6.16
C GLU A 16 9.87 -2.50 -7.07
N ASP A 17 10.42 -1.63 -7.92
CA ASP A 17 11.53 -1.99 -8.81
C ASP A 17 12.88 -1.73 -8.12
N GLU A 18 13.17 -2.50 -7.07
CA GLU A 18 14.49 -2.54 -6.44
C GLU A 18 15.22 -3.86 -6.80
N PRO A 19 16.48 -3.82 -7.26
CA PRO A 19 17.25 -5.03 -7.60
C PRO A 19 17.38 -6.03 -6.45
N ALA A 20 17.31 -5.56 -5.20
CA ALA A 20 17.36 -6.38 -3.98
C ALA A 20 15.98 -6.87 -3.50
N ALA A 21 14.88 -6.35 -4.07
CA ALA A 21 13.52 -6.74 -3.72
C ALA A 21 13.03 -7.99 -4.47
N PHE A 22 13.82 -8.52 -5.42
CA PHE A 22 13.60 -9.85 -6.00
C PHE A 22 13.83 -10.92 -4.91
N GLY A 23 12.77 -11.22 -4.16
CA GLY A 23 12.75 -12.25 -3.13
C GLY A 23 12.85 -13.67 -3.69
N VAL A 24 12.89 -14.63 -2.77
CA VAL A 24 12.60 -16.05 -3.01
C VAL A 24 11.08 -16.20 -3.15
N PRO A 25 10.54 -17.11 -4.00
CA PRO A 25 9.09 -17.28 -4.15
C PRO A 25 8.33 -17.40 -2.82
N PRO A 26 7.17 -16.73 -2.67
CA PRO A 26 6.54 -15.83 -3.66
C PRO A 26 7.27 -14.48 -3.74
N TYR A 27 7.40 -13.94 -4.97
CA TYR A 27 8.16 -12.71 -5.29
C TYR A 27 7.47 -11.42 -4.81
N VAL A 28 7.04 -11.40 -3.55
CA VAL A 28 6.38 -10.26 -2.91
C VAL A 28 7.44 -9.32 -2.32
N GLY A 29 7.39 -8.03 -2.65
CA GLY A 29 8.32 -7.03 -2.13
C GLY A 29 8.34 -6.99 -0.60
N PHE A 30 9.52 -6.87 0.01
CA PHE A 30 9.61 -6.93 1.47
C PHE A 30 8.94 -5.73 2.16
N HIS A 31 8.92 -4.55 1.54
CA HIS A 31 8.23 -3.39 2.10
C HIS A 31 6.72 -3.60 2.19
N ILE A 32 6.09 -4.18 1.15
CA ILE A 32 4.65 -4.46 1.21
C ILE A 32 4.34 -5.58 2.22
N ARG A 33 5.24 -6.57 2.36
CA ARG A 33 5.12 -7.61 3.40
C ARG A 33 5.17 -7.02 4.80
N TYR A 34 6.10 -6.10 5.08
CA TYR A 34 6.17 -5.48 6.41
C TYR A 34 5.00 -4.54 6.68
N LEU A 35 4.55 -3.78 5.67
CA LEU A 35 3.34 -2.96 5.79
C LEU A 35 2.11 -3.80 6.12
N CYS A 36 1.97 -4.94 5.46
CA CYS A 36 0.96 -5.94 5.79
C CYS A 36 1.18 -6.55 7.18
N GLY A 37 2.43 -6.84 7.55
CA GLY A 37 2.79 -7.34 8.87
C GLY A 37 2.36 -6.42 10.02
N VAL A 38 2.42 -5.10 9.82
CA VAL A 38 1.87 -4.12 10.76
C VAL A 38 0.35 -4.27 10.89
N LEU A 39 -0.38 -4.40 9.77
CA LEU A 39 -1.84 -4.57 9.82
C LEU A 39 -2.25 -5.89 10.49
N GLU A 40 -1.51 -6.97 10.21
CA GLU A 40 -1.71 -8.27 10.86
C GLU A 40 -1.44 -8.18 12.37
N GLN A 41 -0.35 -7.52 12.80
CA GLN A 41 -0.06 -7.30 14.21
C GLN A 41 -1.17 -6.54 14.94
N HIS A 42 -1.79 -5.56 14.28
CA HIS A 42 -2.91 -4.79 14.81
C HIS A 42 -4.28 -5.48 14.64
N ASN A 43 -4.31 -6.71 14.09
CA ASN A 43 -5.54 -7.46 13.77
C ASN A 43 -6.54 -6.65 12.93
N LEU A 44 -6.03 -5.83 12.00
CA LEU A 44 -6.87 -5.04 11.10
C LEU A 44 -7.28 -5.87 9.89
N ASP A 45 -8.57 -5.87 9.57
CA ASP A 45 -9.04 -6.50 8.35
C ASP A 45 -8.69 -5.62 7.14
N TYR A 46 -7.99 -6.21 6.16
CA TYR A 46 -7.60 -5.50 4.96
C TYR A 46 -7.74 -6.36 3.71
N ARG A 47 -7.90 -5.72 2.56
CA ARG A 47 -7.77 -6.33 1.25
C ARG A 47 -6.42 -5.96 0.67
N TYR A 48 -5.65 -6.98 0.32
CA TYR A 48 -4.45 -6.82 -0.49
C TYR A 48 -4.84 -6.82 -1.98
N MET A 49 -4.28 -5.89 -2.75
CA MET A 49 -4.40 -5.86 -4.21
C MET A 49 -3.09 -5.42 -4.84
N THR A 50 -2.68 -6.07 -5.92
CA THR A 50 -1.61 -5.56 -6.78
C THR A 50 -2.15 -4.47 -7.72
N ILE A 51 -1.26 -3.67 -8.31
CA ILE A 51 -1.64 -2.64 -9.28
C ILE A 51 -2.34 -3.25 -10.51
N ASP A 52 -1.96 -4.45 -10.93
CA ASP A 52 -2.62 -5.13 -12.05
C ASP A 52 -4.01 -5.61 -11.66
N GLN A 53 -4.19 -6.12 -10.43
CA GLN A 53 -5.52 -6.44 -9.90
C GLN A 53 -6.38 -5.19 -9.73
N TRP A 54 -5.79 -4.04 -9.37
CA TRP A 54 -6.48 -2.75 -9.33
C TRP A 54 -6.95 -2.31 -10.71
N ARG A 55 -6.07 -2.34 -11.71
CA ARG A 55 -6.41 -2.04 -13.12
C ARG A 55 -7.54 -2.94 -13.61
N GLU A 56 -7.47 -4.23 -13.31
CA GLU A 56 -8.53 -5.18 -13.65
C GLU A 56 -9.85 -4.83 -12.97
N PHE A 57 -9.81 -4.51 -11.69
CA PHE A 57 -10.98 -4.13 -10.92
C PHE A 57 -11.65 -2.88 -11.50
N VAL A 58 -10.87 -1.84 -11.82
CA VAL A 58 -11.36 -0.60 -12.46
C VAL A 58 -12.02 -0.94 -13.80
N ARG A 59 -11.40 -1.79 -14.63
CA ARG A 59 -11.94 -2.22 -15.93
C ARG A 59 -13.27 -2.95 -15.78
N GLN A 60 -13.38 -3.86 -14.81
CA GLN A 60 -14.57 -4.69 -14.62
C GLN A 60 -15.72 -3.95 -13.93
N LYS A 61 -15.41 -3.08 -12.97
CA LYS A 61 -16.40 -2.46 -12.08
C LYS A 61 -16.70 -1.00 -12.42
N GLY A 62 -15.86 -0.37 -13.23
CA GLY A 62 -16.01 1.03 -13.62
C GLY A 62 -15.96 2.01 -12.45
N ALA A 63 -16.29 3.26 -12.73
CA ALA A 63 -16.26 4.34 -11.73
C ALA A 63 -17.15 4.05 -10.52
N ILE A 64 -18.37 3.55 -10.75
CA ILE A 64 -19.34 3.26 -9.68
C ILE A 64 -18.81 2.19 -8.72
N GLY A 65 -18.14 1.15 -9.23
CA GLY A 65 -17.60 0.12 -8.36
C GLY A 65 -16.34 0.53 -7.62
N VAL A 66 -15.54 1.42 -8.21
CA VAL A 66 -14.42 2.08 -7.52
C VAL A 66 -14.93 2.92 -6.38
N GLU A 67 -15.92 3.79 -6.63
CA GLU A 67 -16.55 4.63 -5.61
C GLU A 67 -17.09 3.78 -4.45
N LYS A 68 -17.88 2.74 -4.75
CA LYS A 68 -18.41 1.82 -3.72
C LYS A 68 -17.32 1.14 -2.89
N LEU A 69 -16.22 0.72 -3.53
CA LEU A 69 -15.08 0.17 -2.81
C LEU A 69 -14.47 1.22 -1.90
N MET A 70 -14.17 2.42 -2.43
CA MET A 70 -13.52 3.49 -1.68
C MET A 70 -14.36 3.97 -0.48
N GLU A 71 -15.67 4.13 -0.66
CA GLU A 71 -16.62 4.53 0.41
C GLU A 71 -16.68 3.55 1.57
N SER A 72 -16.35 2.28 1.32
CA SER A 72 -16.38 1.23 2.33
C SER A 72 -15.10 1.09 3.16
N LEU A 73 -14.04 1.82 2.80
CA LEU A 73 -12.76 1.73 3.48
C LEU A 73 -12.74 2.59 4.74
N ASP A 74 -12.10 2.08 5.78
CA ASP A 74 -11.66 2.79 6.98
C ASP A 74 -10.19 3.25 6.89
N GLY A 75 -9.43 2.78 5.88
CA GLY A 75 -8.05 3.19 5.65
C GLY A 75 -7.44 2.72 4.34
N PHE A 76 -6.38 3.39 3.90
CA PHE A 76 -5.66 3.09 2.66
C PHE A 76 -4.15 3.08 2.87
N ALA A 77 -3.46 2.13 2.26
CA ALA A 77 -2.00 2.09 2.26
C ALA A 77 -1.50 1.68 0.88
N CYS A 78 -0.41 2.29 0.40
CA CYS A 78 0.21 1.90 -0.86
C CYS A 78 1.73 2.01 -0.80
N ILE A 79 2.42 1.02 -1.39
CA ILE A 79 3.84 1.10 -1.70
C ILE A 79 3.98 1.27 -3.22
N ALA A 80 4.74 2.28 -3.64
CA ALA A 80 5.04 2.56 -5.04
C ALA A 80 6.56 2.61 -5.27
N GLY A 81 7.04 1.72 -6.13
CA GLY A 81 8.41 1.65 -6.61
C GLY A 81 8.74 2.71 -7.65
N ALA A 82 10.02 3.05 -7.76
CA ALA A 82 10.49 3.90 -8.83
C ALA A 82 10.19 3.26 -10.19
N VAL A 83 9.76 4.06 -11.16
CA VAL A 83 9.63 3.64 -12.55
C VAL A 83 10.89 4.05 -13.28
N VAL A 84 11.69 3.08 -13.71
CA VAL A 84 12.83 3.30 -14.60
C VAL A 84 12.41 3.17 -16.07
N PRO A 85 13.04 3.92 -17.00
CA PRO A 85 12.84 3.72 -18.43
C PRO A 85 13.27 2.30 -18.85
N GLY A 86 12.36 1.51 -19.43
CA GLY A 86 12.65 0.14 -19.82
C GLY A 86 11.40 -0.68 -20.09
N LYS A 87 11.59 -1.95 -20.45
CA LYS A 87 10.50 -2.93 -20.56
C LYS A 87 10.38 -3.70 -19.26
N TYR A 88 9.21 -3.66 -18.63
CA TYR A 88 8.88 -4.48 -17.48
C TYR A 88 8.44 -5.87 -17.96
N LEU A 89 9.05 -6.93 -17.39
CA LEU A 89 8.82 -8.30 -17.84
C LEU A 89 7.48 -8.88 -17.36
N ARG A 90 6.95 -8.42 -16.22
CA ARG A 90 5.71 -8.97 -15.63
C ARG A 90 4.60 -7.93 -15.51
N GLY A 91 4.83 -6.84 -14.77
CA GLY A 91 3.86 -5.78 -14.57
C GLY A 91 4.55 -4.42 -14.50
N THR A 92 3.89 -3.40 -15.04
CA THR A 92 4.37 -2.02 -14.94
C THR A 92 3.99 -1.46 -13.58
N PRO A 93 4.94 -0.90 -12.79
CA PRO A 93 4.62 -0.26 -11.52
C PRO A 93 3.57 0.85 -11.68
N ILE A 94 2.94 1.23 -10.57
CA ILE A 94 1.93 2.29 -10.54
C ILE A 94 2.50 3.62 -11.05
N SER A 95 1.75 4.30 -11.91
CA SER A 95 2.08 5.63 -12.39
C SER A 95 1.59 6.74 -11.45
N ILE A 96 2.19 7.94 -11.55
CA ILE A 96 1.73 9.11 -10.78
C ILE A 96 0.28 9.50 -11.13
N ASN A 97 -0.16 9.27 -12.37
CA ASN A 97 -1.52 9.59 -12.79
C ASN A 97 -2.53 8.64 -12.14
N GLU A 98 -2.25 7.33 -12.15
CA GLU A 98 -3.05 6.34 -11.42
C GLU A 98 -3.10 6.67 -9.92
N MET A 99 -1.96 7.05 -9.33
CA MET A 99 -1.91 7.46 -7.93
C MET A 99 -2.76 8.71 -7.64
N LYS A 100 -2.68 9.73 -8.50
CA LYS A 100 -3.51 10.95 -8.37
C LYS A 100 -5.00 10.63 -8.44
N ASP A 101 -5.39 9.73 -9.35
CA ASP A 101 -6.79 9.33 -9.49
C ASP A 101 -7.26 8.52 -8.28
N ILE A 102 -6.44 7.60 -7.75
CA ILE A 102 -6.72 6.89 -6.50
C ILE A 102 -6.91 7.88 -5.36
N VAL A 103 -5.95 8.78 -5.14
CA VAL A 103 -5.99 9.78 -4.05
C VAL A 103 -7.21 10.69 -4.14
N ARG A 104 -7.64 11.06 -5.35
CA ARG A 104 -8.84 11.88 -5.57
C ARG A 104 -10.12 11.16 -5.14
N ASN A 105 -10.18 9.84 -5.31
CA ASN A 105 -11.38 9.04 -5.01
C ASN A 105 -11.41 8.51 -3.55
N LEU A 106 -10.35 8.68 -2.75
CA LEU A 106 -10.37 8.25 -1.35
C LEU A 106 -11.31 9.14 -0.49
N PRO A 107 -12.07 8.61 0.47
CA PRO A 107 -12.91 9.41 1.38
C PRO A 107 -12.08 10.32 2.29
N SER A 108 -12.33 11.63 2.38
CA SER A 108 -11.40 12.61 3.02
C SER A 108 -10.99 12.29 4.47
N GLU A 109 -11.87 11.63 5.22
CA GLU A 109 -11.69 11.37 6.65
C GLU A 109 -10.83 10.14 6.97
N ILE A 110 -10.61 9.25 6.00
CA ILE A 110 -9.86 8.01 6.30
C ILE A 110 -8.35 8.25 6.28
N PRO A 111 -7.59 7.60 7.18
CA PRO A 111 -6.14 7.58 7.10
C PRO A 111 -5.65 6.94 5.80
N ALA A 112 -4.74 7.63 5.12
CA ALA A 112 -4.07 7.14 3.93
C ALA A 112 -2.56 7.34 4.07
N ILE A 113 -1.78 6.28 3.79
CA ILE A 113 -0.31 6.36 3.77
C ILE A 113 0.24 5.86 2.43
N LEU A 114 1.12 6.65 1.83
CA LEU A 114 1.82 6.29 0.60
C LEU A 114 3.32 6.24 0.87
N GLY A 115 3.95 5.15 0.45
CA GLY A 115 5.36 4.87 0.65
C GLY A 115 6.08 4.37 -0.59
N GLY A 116 7.39 4.17 -0.46
CA GLY A 116 8.25 3.68 -1.53
C GLY A 116 8.95 4.80 -2.32
N TRP A 117 9.88 4.40 -3.19
CA TRP A 117 10.76 5.34 -3.89
C TRP A 117 10.05 6.26 -4.87
N ALA A 118 8.99 5.79 -5.54
CA ALA A 118 8.22 6.67 -6.42
C ALA A 118 7.58 7.82 -5.63
N ILE A 119 7.06 7.57 -4.42
CA ILE A 119 6.48 8.62 -3.57
C ILE A 119 7.53 9.67 -3.21
N ARG A 120 8.75 9.23 -2.88
CA ARG A 120 9.87 10.15 -2.62
C ARG A 120 10.21 10.98 -3.86
N GLY A 121 10.32 10.34 -5.01
CA GLY A 121 10.62 11.00 -6.29
C GLY A 121 9.54 12.00 -6.72
N TRP A 122 8.27 11.61 -6.67
CA TRP A 122 7.15 12.47 -7.01
C TRP A 122 7.05 13.68 -6.08
N ARG A 123 7.31 13.50 -4.77
CA ARG A 123 7.37 14.61 -3.82
C ARG A 123 8.50 15.59 -4.15
N GLN A 124 9.69 15.09 -4.50
CA GLN A 124 10.81 15.94 -4.95
C GLN A 124 10.48 16.69 -6.25
N GLN A 125 9.65 16.10 -7.12
CA GLN A 125 9.12 16.73 -8.34
C GLN A 125 7.93 17.66 -8.09
N GLY A 126 7.59 17.95 -6.83
CA GLY A 126 6.55 18.92 -6.45
C GLY A 126 5.15 18.34 -6.27
N TRP A 127 4.96 17.02 -6.31
CA TRP A 127 3.67 16.42 -5.99
C TRP A 127 3.42 16.46 -4.49
N ASN A 128 2.51 17.34 -4.07
CA ASN A 128 2.11 17.51 -2.68
C ASN A 128 0.56 17.65 -2.59
N PRO A 129 -0.18 16.54 -2.55
CA PRO A 129 -1.64 16.57 -2.49
C PRO A 129 -2.12 17.22 -1.18
N LEU A 130 -2.98 18.23 -1.29
CA LEU A 130 -3.61 18.90 -0.15
C LEU A 130 -4.79 18.06 0.35
N ARG A 131 -4.50 17.05 1.16
CA ARG A 131 -5.48 16.13 1.73
C ARG A 131 -5.20 15.90 3.21
N LYS A 132 -6.22 16.14 4.06
CA LYS A 132 -6.09 16.22 5.53
C LYS A 132 -5.50 14.95 6.17
N ASN A 133 -5.92 13.77 5.75
CA ASN A 133 -5.50 12.48 6.33
C ASN A 133 -4.63 11.65 5.38
N LEU A 134 -3.84 12.30 4.53
CA LEU A 134 -2.89 11.63 3.65
C LEU A 134 -1.45 11.92 4.08
N PHE A 135 -0.67 10.86 4.27
CA PHE A 135 0.73 10.94 4.64
C PHE A 135 1.63 10.34 3.56
N LEU A 136 2.56 11.15 3.05
CA LEU A 136 3.60 10.70 2.11
C LEU A 136 4.85 10.28 2.91
N ALA A 137 4.96 9.00 3.22
CA ALA A 137 6.08 8.46 3.97
C ALA A 137 7.39 8.49 3.15
N VAL A 138 8.35 9.29 3.61
CA VAL A 138 9.70 9.34 3.02
C VAL A 138 10.75 8.57 3.85
N GLN A 139 10.32 7.85 4.89
CA GLN A 139 11.14 6.91 5.67
C GLN A 139 10.52 5.50 5.56
N ASP A 140 10.46 4.76 6.67
CA ASP A 140 9.85 3.42 6.72
C ASP A 140 8.34 3.56 6.83
N THR A 141 7.62 3.02 5.83
CA THR A 141 6.18 3.23 5.67
C THR A 141 5.39 2.41 6.69
N ASP A 142 5.81 1.18 6.89
CA ASP A 142 5.38 0.28 7.95
C ASP A 142 5.58 0.90 9.35
N ALA A 143 6.77 1.40 9.68
CA ALA A 143 7.00 2.04 10.99
C ALA A 143 6.16 3.29 11.19
N THR A 144 6.00 4.08 10.14
CA THR A 144 5.15 5.27 10.12
C THR A 144 3.67 4.91 10.35
N LEU A 145 3.18 3.85 9.68
CA LEU A 145 1.84 3.33 9.88
C LEU A 145 1.65 2.84 11.32
N ASN A 146 2.59 2.05 11.85
CA ASN A 146 2.52 1.57 13.22
C ASN A 146 2.46 2.72 14.24
N ASN A 147 3.22 3.79 14.04
CA ASN A 147 3.13 4.98 14.89
C ASN A 147 1.73 5.60 14.84
N PHE A 148 1.16 5.75 13.64
CA PHE A 148 -0.18 6.28 13.49
C PHE A 148 -1.24 5.40 14.16
N LEU A 149 -1.19 4.08 13.97
CA LEU A 149 -2.14 3.15 14.59
C LEU A 149 -2.08 3.17 16.13
N ASN A 150 -0.89 3.38 16.71
CA ASN A 150 -0.74 3.47 18.16
C ASN A 150 -1.09 4.85 18.75
N THR A 151 -0.90 5.93 18.00
CA THR A 151 -0.92 7.30 18.56
C THR A 151 -1.96 8.23 17.94
N GLY A 152 -2.59 7.82 16.83
CA GLY A 152 -3.46 8.66 16.01
C GLY A 152 -2.74 9.77 15.23
N ASN A 153 -1.40 9.85 15.32
CA ASN A 153 -0.62 10.94 14.74
C ASN A 153 0.36 10.43 13.68
N TRP A 154 0.40 11.11 12.54
CA TRP A 154 1.38 10.81 11.51
C TRP A 154 2.75 11.38 11.86
N LYS A 155 3.78 10.54 11.75
CA LYS A 155 5.17 10.94 11.95
C LYS A 155 6.09 10.03 11.15
N HIS A 156 7.09 10.59 10.47
CA HIS A 156 8.12 9.78 9.85
C HIS A 156 8.86 8.97 10.91
N CYS A 157 8.81 7.65 10.76
CA CYS A 157 9.47 6.71 11.66
C CYS A 157 10.43 5.80 10.88
N ARG A 158 11.39 5.24 11.62
CA ARG A 158 12.26 4.14 11.18
C ARG A 158 12.01 2.94 12.06
N ARG A 159 12.13 1.75 11.49
CA ARG A 159 12.12 0.48 12.22
C ARG A 159 13.27 0.42 13.22
N ASN A 160 13.01 -0.17 14.38
CA ASN A 160 14.06 -0.77 15.20
C ASN A 160 14.26 -2.26 14.84
N ALA A 161 15.23 -2.92 15.48
CA ALA A 161 15.57 -4.32 15.19
C ALA A 161 14.43 -5.29 15.54
N GLU A 162 13.69 -4.99 16.61
CA GLU A 162 12.55 -5.78 17.06
C GLU A 162 11.41 -5.72 16.03
N GLN A 163 11.02 -4.51 15.62
CA GLN A 163 9.99 -4.27 14.60
C GLN A 163 10.36 -4.91 13.27
N TRP A 164 11.63 -4.86 12.89
CA TRP A 164 12.11 -5.53 11.67
C TRP A 164 11.83 -7.04 11.72
N THR A 165 12.12 -7.66 12.86
CA THR A 165 11.93 -9.10 13.06
C THR A 165 10.45 -9.47 13.15
N GLU A 166 9.68 -8.75 13.96
CA GLU A 166 8.25 -8.99 14.15
C GLU A 166 7.47 -8.86 12.84
N TRP A 167 7.67 -7.77 12.09
CA TRP A 167 6.92 -7.54 10.85
C TRP A 167 7.38 -8.45 9.71
N ALA A 168 8.59 -9.00 9.78
CA ALA A 168 8.98 -10.10 8.90
C ALA A 168 8.16 -11.37 9.20
N HIS A 169 8.00 -11.73 10.47
CA HIS A 169 7.21 -12.91 10.86
C HIS A 169 5.71 -12.74 10.57
N TYR A 170 5.12 -11.60 10.92
CA TYR A 170 3.72 -11.31 10.59
C TYR A 170 3.53 -11.20 9.07
N GLY A 171 4.42 -10.49 8.37
CA GLY A 171 4.40 -10.32 6.93
C GLY A 171 4.46 -11.64 6.16
N ALA A 172 5.22 -12.63 6.65
CA ALA A 172 5.32 -13.96 6.05
C ALA A 172 4.00 -14.74 6.06
N ASN A 173 3.10 -14.47 7.02
CA ASN A 173 1.79 -15.12 7.14
C ASN A 173 0.63 -14.25 6.64
N SER A 174 0.96 -13.09 6.08
CA SER A 174 0.00 -12.04 5.79
C SER A 174 -0.85 -12.31 4.54
N LYS A 175 -1.94 -11.57 4.39
CA LYS A 175 -2.77 -11.61 3.17
C LYS A 175 -1.99 -11.28 1.90
N ALA A 176 -0.91 -10.50 1.97
CA ALA A 176 -0.07 -10.25 0.81
C ALA A 176 0.57 -11.54 0.29
N VAL A 177 1.09 -12.39 1.18
CA VAL A 177 1.69 -13.69 0.78
C VAL A 177 0.62 -14.66 0.30
N LYS A 178 -0.57 -14.67 0.93
CA LYS A 178 -1.65 -15.61 0.58
C LYS A 178 -2.37 -15.28 -0.72
N PHE A 179 -2.48 -13.99 -1.07
CA PHE A 179 -3.29 -13.52 -2.20
C PHE A 179 -2.47 -12.83 -3.30
N HIS A 180 -1.13 -12.81 -3.18
CA HIS A 180 -0.30 -12.45 -4.32
C HIS A 180 -0.56 -13.44 -5.47
N PRO A 181 -0.66 -12.96 -6.72
CA PRO A 181 -0.87 -13.85 -7.88
C PRO A 181 0.34 -14.74 -8.25
N ASP A 182 1.48 -14.63 -7.54
CA ASP A 182 2.73 -15.35 -7.84
C ASP A 182 2.97 -16.49 -6.84
#